data_AF-A0A7Y4X637-F1
#
_entry.id   AF-A0A7Y4X637-F1
#
_cell.length_a   1.000
_cell.length_b   1.000
_cell.length_c   1.000
_cell.angle_alpha   90.00
_cell.angle_beta   90.00
_cell.angle_gamma   90.00
#
_symmetry.space_group_name_H-M   'P 1'
#
loop_
_entity.id
_entity.type
_entity.pdbx_description
1 polymer ?
#
loop_
_entity_poly.entity_id
_entity_poly.type
_entity_poly.pdbx_seq_one_letter_code
_entity_poly.pdbx_strand_id
1 'polypeptide(L)'
;MSTGHTYSAIMARRAEIMRTAIGIDYDQYARGTLAFDYEGLLAGTGYDIETTRSVQQRTGVGDTPLVELTNVTALARAVAPPGKGARIFVKDEAKNPSG
;
A
#
# COMPACT_ATOMS: atom_id res chain seq x y z
N MET A 1 -19.96 24.76 -22.10
CA MET A 1 -19.51 24.71 -20.70
C MET A 1 -19.02 23.29 -20.42
N SER A 2 -17.70 23.09 -20.38
CA SER A 2 -17.09 21.79 -20.05
C SER A 2 -16.82 21.74 -18.55
N THR A 3 -17.87 21.55 -17.77
CA THR A 3 -17.83 21.60 -16.30
C THR A 3 -17.84 20.18 -15.73
N GLY A 4 -16.67 19.63 -15.44
CA GLY A 4 -16.56 18.36 -14.70
C GLY A 4 -15.28 17.54 -14.88
N HIS A 5 -14.51 17.79 -15.94
CA HIS A 5 -13.35 16.95 -16.30
C HIS A 5 -11.99 17.52 -15.92
N THR A 6 -11.94 18.60 -15.14
CA THR A 6 -10.66 19.09 -14.61
C THR A 6 -10.19 18.14 -13.51
N TYR A 7 -8.90 17.83 -13.50
CA TYR A 7 -8.29 16.94 -12.50
C TYR A 7 -8.65 17.35 -11.07
N SER A 8 -8.65 18.65 -10.76
CA SER A 8 -9.03 19.19 -9.46
C SER A 8 -10.48 18.88 -9.07
N ALA A 9 -11.43 18.98 -9.99
CA ALA A 9 -12.83 18.68 -9.74
C ALA A 9 -13.06 17.17 -9.48
N ILE A 10 -12.30 16.30 -10.17
CA ILE A 10 -12.33 14.86 -9.95
C ILE A 10 -11.72 14.51 -8.58
N MET A 11 -10.57 15.12 -8.24
CA MET A 11 -9.92 14.89 -6.94
C MET A 11 -10.79 15.35 -5.77
N ALA A 12 -11.54 16.45 -5.91
CA ALA A 12 -12.48 16.92 -4.90
C ALA A 12 -13.60 15.91 -4.58
N ARG A 13 -13.94 15.02 -5.53
CA ARG A 13 -14.96 13.97 -5.39
C ARG A 13 -14.39 12.57 -5.20
N ARG A 14 -13.08 12.44 -4.96
CA ARG A 14 -12.41 11.14 -4.84
C ARG A 14 -13.08 10.20 -3.85
N ALA A 15 -13.48 10.71 -2.67
CA ALA A 15 -14.14 9.90 -1.65
C ALA A 15 -15.50 9.35 -2.11
N GLU A 16 -16.32 10.19 -2.75
CA GLU A 16 -17.61 9.81 -3.33
C GLU A 16 -17.45 8.76 -4.43
N ILE A 17 -16.49 8.96 -5.34
CA ILE A 17 -16.17 8.02 -6.42
C ILE A 17 -15.73 6.68 -5.86
N MET A 18 -14.81 6.67 -4.89
CA MET A 18 -14.34 5.43 -4.25
C MET A 18 -15.47 4.68 -3.54
N ARG A 19 -16.31 5.40 -2.77
CA ARG A 19 -17.47 4.82 -2.09
C ARG A 19 -18.47 4.21 -3.08
N THR A 20 -18.71 4.89 -4.21
CA THR A 20 -19.63 4.42 -5.25
C THR A 20 -19.07 3.23 -6.04
N ALA A 21 -17.78 3.27 -6.38
CA ALA A 21 -17.15 2.24 -7.23
C ALA A 21 -16.86 0.94 -6.47
N ILE A 22 -16.48 1.05 -5.19
CA ILE A 22 -16.02 -0.09 -4.39
C ILE A 22 -17.12 -0.58 -3.45
N GLY A 23 -18.13 0.26 -3.15
CA GLY A 23 -19.22 -0.08 -2.24
C GLY A 23 -18.80 -0.16 -0.77
N ILE A 24 -17.58 0.29 -0.46
CA ILE A 24 -17.02 0.28 0.89
C ILE A 24 -17.03 1.71 1.41
N ASP A 25 -17.69 1.92 2.55
CA ASP A 25 -17.46 3.12 3.34
C ASP A 25 -16.19 2.91 4.16
N TYR A 26 -15.15 3.71 3.95
CA TYR A 26 -13.88 3.53 4.68
C TYR A 26 -13.94 4.16 6.08
N ASP A 27 -14.82 5.13 6.30
CA ASP A 27 -14.92 5.90 7.54
C ASP A 27 -15.35 5.02 8.73
N GLN A 28 -16.14 3.96 8.50
CA GLN A 28 -16.55 2.99 9.52
C GLN A 28 -15.37 2.19 10.13
N TYR A 29 -14.24 2.11 9.43
CA TYR A 29 -13.06 1.38 9.90
C TYR A 29 -11.99 2.29 10.49
N ALA A 30 -12.09 3.61 10.32
CA ALA A 30 -11.18 4.54 10.99
C ALA A 30 -11.33 4.44 12.52
N ARG A 31 -10.20 4.53 13.23
CA ARG A 31 -10.10 4.49 14.70
C ARG A 31 -9.26 5.69 15.14
N GLY A 32 -9.93 6.81 15.37
CA GLY A 32 -9.26 8.08 15.66
C GLY A 32 -8.39 8.55 14.48
N THR A 33 -7.27 9.21 14.78
CA THR A 33 -6.47 9.90 13.75
C THR A 33 -5.50 8.99 12.98
N LEU A 34 -5.00 7.93 13.61
CA LEU A 34 -3.89 7.12 13.06
C LEU A 34 -4.25 5.65 12.86
N ALA A 35 -5.21 5.13 13.63
CA ALA A 35 -5.55 3.72 13.57
C ALA A 35 -6.69 3.48 12.57
N PHE A 36 -6.64 2.32 11.93
CA PHE A 36 -7.61 1.88 10.95
C PHE A 36 -7.80 0.36 11.10
N ASP A 37 -9.04 -0.08 11.15
CA ASP A 37 -9.44 -1.47 11.39
C ASP A 37 -9.43 -2.27 10.09
N TYR A 38 -8.23 -2.65 9.65
CA TYR A 38 -8.03 -3.45 8.44
C TYR A 38 -8.63 -4.86 8.57
N GLU A 39 -8.63 -5.44 9.76
CA GLU A 39 -9.21 -6.77 9.99
C GLU A 39 -10.73 -6.73 9.84
N GLY A 40 -11.40 -5.75 10.46
CA GLY A 40 -12.83 -5.52 10.28
C GLY A 40 -13.21 -5.19 8.84
N LEU A 41 -12.38 -4.43 8.12
CA LEU A 41 -12.55 -4.17 6.69
C LEU A 41 -12.50 -5.47 5.87
N LEU A 42 -11.45 -6.28 6.04
CA LEU A 42 -11.28 -7.52 5.28
C LEU A 42 -12.37 -8.54 5.60
N ALA A 43 -12.77 -8.67 6.87
CA ALA A 43 -13.89 -9.53 7.26
C ALA A 43 -15.22 -9.11 6.63
N GLY A 44 -15.43 -7.80 6.42
CA GLY A 44 -16.65 -7.24 5.85
C GLY A 44 -16.77 -7.35 4.32
N THR A 45 -15.66 -7.55 3.59
CA THR A 45 -15.67 -7.60 2.11
C THR A 45 -15.85 -9.01 1.54
N GLY A 46 -15.91 -10.03 2.39
CA GLY A 46 -16.18 -11.42 1.99
C GLY A 46 -14.97 -12.18 1.42
N TYR A 47 -13.78 -11.57 1.40
CA TYR A 47 -12.53 -12.23 1.02
C TYR A 47 -11.55 -12.17 2.18
N ASP A 48 -11.10 -13.33 2.65
CA ASP A 48 -9.99 -13.39 3.60
C ASP A 48 -8.65 -12.99 2.92
N ILE A 49 -7.64 -12.78 3.75
CA ILE A 49 -6.34 -12.32 3.30
C ILE A 49 -5.62 -13.40 2.47
N GLU A 50 -5.85 -14.67 2.75
CA GLU A 50 -5.33 -15.81 1.99
C GLU A 50 -5.91 -15.86 0.57
N THR A 51 -7.22 -15.69 0.43
CA THR A 51 -7.92 -15.66 -0.86
C THR A 51 -7.45 -14.46 -1.67
N THR A 52 -7.33 -13.30 -1.02
CA THR A 52 -6.80 -12.08 -1.65
C THR A 52 -5.38 -12.31 -2.18
N ARG A 53 -4.49 -12.92 -1.37
CA ARG A 53 -3.13 -13.29 -1.79
C ARG A 53 -3.15 -14.27 -2.97
N SER A 54 -4.00 -15.30 -2.92
CA SER A 54 -4.12 -16.30 -4.00
C SER A 54 -4.57 -15.67 -5.32
N VAL A 55 -5.53 -14.74 -5.28
CA VAL A 55 -5.95 -13.97 -6.46
C VAL A 55 -4.78 -13.15 -7.00
N GLN A 56 -4.11 -12.39 -6.15
CA GLN A 56 -2.96 -11.55 -6.55
C GLN A 56 -1.85 -12.38 -7.19
N GLN A 57 -1.48 -13.51 -6.59
CA GLN A 57 -0.45 -14.40 -7.15
C GLN A 57 -0.83 -14.93 -8.54
N ARG A 58 -2.09 -15.32 -8.75
CA ARG A 58 -2.56 -15.77 -10.08
C ARG A 58 -2.52 -14.68 -11.14
N THR A 59 -2.60 -13.41 -10.73
CA THR A 59 -2.47 -12.26 -11.63
C THR A 59 -1.05 -11.69 -11.68
N GLY A 60 -0.06 -12.39 -11.11
CA GLY A 60 1.33 -11.97 -11.06
C GLY A 60 1.61 -10.81 -10.09
N VAL A 61 0.66 -10.44 -9.25
CA VAL A 61 0.75 -9.34 -8.29
C VAL A 61 1.29 -9.87 -6.95
N GLY A 62 2.19 -9.10 -6.34
CA GLY A 62 2.80 -9.45 -5.05
C GLY A 62 4.08 -10.27 -5.19
N ASP A 63 4.61 -10.72 -4.05
CA ASP A 63 5.88 -11.46 -3.93
C ASP A 63 7.09 -10.79 -4.63
N THR A 64 7.07 -9.47 -4.71
CA THR A 64 8.16 -8.69 -5.27
C THR A 64 9.42 -8.80 -4.39
N PRO A 65 10.64 -8.74 -4.97
CA PRO A 65 11.86 -8.98 -4.21
C PRO A 65 12.03 -8.04 -3.00
N LEU A 66 12.45 -8.60 -1.86
CA LEU A 66 12.96 -7.82 -0.72
C LEU A 66 14.48 -8.01 -0.68
N VAL A 67 15.22 -7.04 -1.24
CA VAL A 67 16.66 -7.15 -1.48
C VAL A 67 17.43 -6.37 -0.41
N GLU A 68 18.42 -6.99 0.23
CA GLU A 68 19.36 -6.29 1.10
C GLU A 68 20.40 -5.54 0.25
N LEU A 69 20.53 -4.23 0.46
CA LEU A 69 21.58 -3.44 -0.16
C LEU A 69 22.86 -3.56 0.67
N THR A 70 23.62 -4.64 0.44
CA THR A 70 24.79 -5.00 1.28
C THR A 70 25.84 -3.90 1.33
N ASN A 71 26.16 -3.27 0.19
CA ASN A 71 27.14 -2.17 0.13
C ASN A 71 26.66 -0.92 0.87
N VAL A 72 25.38 -0.56 0.71
CA VAL A 72 24.79 0.60 1.39
C VAL A 72 24.68 0.35 2.90
N THR A 73 24.33 -0.89 3.28
CA THR A 73 24.33 -1.35 4.68
C THR A 73 25.74 -1.28 5.28
N ALA A 74 26.77 -1.72 4.56
CA ALA A 74 28.16 -1.63 5.02
C ALA A 74 28.59 -0.18 5.21
N LEU A 75 28.28 0.71 4.26
CA LEU A 75 28.55 2.13 4.37
C LEU A 75 27.82 2.76 5.58
N ALA A 76 26.53 2.49 5.74
CA ALA A 76 25.72 3.00 6.86
C ALA A 76 26.31 2.60 8.22
N ARG A 77 26.83 1.37 8.33
CA ARG A 77 27.51 0.89 9.55
C ARG A 77 28.89 1.51 9.76
N ALA A 78 29.62 1.81 8.69
CA ALA A 78 30.95 2.41 8.78
C ALA A 78 30.92 3.87 9.27
N VAL A 79 29.84 4.61 8.95
CA VAL A 79 29.71 6.03 9.30
C VAL A 79 28.87 6.29 10.56
N ALA A 80 28.05 5.32 10.98
CA ALA A 80 27.19 5.48 12.16
C ALA A 80 27.96 5.30 13.47
N PRO A 81 27.58 6.01 14.55
CA PRO A 81 28.10 5.73 15.89
C PRO A 81 27.85 4.29 16.33
N PRO A 82 28.63 3.76 17.30
CA PRO A 82 28.42 2.44 17.86
C PRO A 82 26.95 2.21 18.27
N GLY A 83 26.37 1.10 17.80
CA GLY A 83 24.97 0.73 18.07
C GLY A 83 23.90 1.42 17.22
N LYS A 84 24.27 2.29 16.26
CA LYS A 84 23.32 3.05 15.41
C LYS A 84 23.34 2.66 13.93
N GLY A 85 24.07 1.62 13.55
CA GLY A 85 24.11 1.13 12.17
C GLY A 85 22.84 0.36 11.80
N ALA A 86 22.27 0.64 10.62
CA ALA A 86 21.07 -0.03 10.12
C ALA A 86 21.41 -1.19 9.15
N ARG A 87 20.41 -2.02 8.84
CA ARG A 87 20.36 -2.87 7.64
C ARG A 87 19.35 -2.25 6.69
N ILE A 88 19.73 -2.13 5.42
CA ILE A 88 18.93 -1.43 4.43
C ILE A 88 18.40 -2.45 3.44
N PHE A 89 17.07 -2.49 3.32
CA PHE A 89 16.35 -3.35 2.39
C PHE A 89 15.53 -2.50 1.43
N VAL A 90 15.39 -2.98 0.20
CA VAL A 90 14.47 -2.43 -0.80
C VAL A 90 13.41 -3.48 -1.09
N LYS A 91 12.15 -3.10 -0.92
CA LYS A 91 11.01 -3.84 -1.46
C LYS A 91 10.78 -3.36 -2.90
N ASP A 92 11.19 -4.17 -3.87
CA ASP A 92 11.25 -3.81 -5.30
C ASP A 92 9.87 -3.99 -5.97
N GLU A 93 8.91 -3.14 -5.61
CA GLU A 93 7.54 -3.18 -6.17
C GLU A 93 7.48 -2.91 -7.67
N ALA A 94 8.55 -2.36 -8.27
CA ALA A 94 8.65 -2.17 -9.72
C ALA A 94 8.69 -3.50 -10.51
N LYS A 95 8.86 -4.64 -9.82
CA LYS A 95 8.77 -5.98 -10.41
C LYS A 95 7.34 -6.52 -10.49
N ASN A 96 6.37 -5.82 -9.95
CA ASN A 96 4.95 -6.15 -10.08
C ASN A 96 4.48 -5.84 -11.52
N PRO A 97 3.55 -6.59 -12.14
CA PRO A 97 3.07 -6.33 -13.50
C PRO A 97 2.49 -4.92 -13.74
N SER A 98 2.09 -4.21 -12.69
CA SER A 98 1.62 -2.82 -12.79
C SER A 98 2.73 -1.79 -12.98
N GLY A 99 3.99 -2.15 -12.67
CA GLY A 99 5.11 -1.22 -12.53
C GLY A 99 5.10 -0.47 -11.21
#